data_AF-A0A933HBS7-F1
#
_entry.id   AF-A0A933HBS7-F1
#
_cell.length_a   1.000
_cell.length_b   1.000
_cell.length_c   1.000
_cell.angle_alpha   90.00
_cell.angle_beta   90.00
_cell.angle_gamma   90.00
#
_symmetry.space_group_name_H-M   'P 1'
#
loop_
_entity.id
_entity.type
_entity.pdbx_description
1 polymer ?
#
loop_
_entity_poly.entity_id
_entity_poly.type
_entity_poly.pdbx_seq_one_letter_code
_entity_poly.pdbx_strand_id
1 'polypeptide(L)'
;MKTRKGIAMSMVAIMMVFLVPLLIYLLVTTTTYLTHSRMEKQLKMAGSLASNAIIDFMRQFSQNYYEGHYDADSLERDKSFYSVGFSDVTTEPDSQNHRLFIHAKGEYGQNPSNPLADKNLYSVIQFISDLTDYGTLINGAFTISASNVTYYGKWWITGNLSISGANVRFVGGPLIVGGNLSVTGTNCQIEGDLYYGGSLTGSPTVTGATYNFYPSDMVYPTINENFYKINYNYKLTTDRTLQFEAYPSSSAFKIISATITVPILDTGMIVLGENCNLTIYGTVKGRVSVVTTNTSPTKGKITIGLSNQEANLFYYDSLTGGTTTSAIYGNSIAAIASNGITFQGKTTTPTRDLTVCGVFFNRSTANMTASGGAGRRFNLYGTRNKPISTSFTGGSSFTYDIWLNKYPPPSLPERPVLVTMHLR
;
A
#
# COMPACT_ATOMS: atom_id res chain seq x y z
N MET A 1 69.19 -40.36 57.88
CA MET A 1 68.03 -40.06 57.01
C MET A 1 66.83 -40.90 57.43
N LYS A 2 65.99 -40.40 58.35
CA LYS A 2 64.69 -41.02 58.68
C LYS A 2 63.61 -40.34 57.83
N THR A 3 62.85 -41.16 57.12
CA THR A 3 61.84 -40.86 56.11
C THR A 3 60.73 -39.91 56.61
N ARG A 4 60.64 -38.69 56.03
CA ARG A 4 59.47 -37.79 56.09
C ARG A 4 58.28 -38.33 55.27
N LYS A 5 57.91 -39.61 55.45
CA LYS A 5 56.85 -40.28 54.67
C LYS A 5 55.42 -39.92 55.12
N GLY A 6 55.24 -39.36 56.33
CA GLY A 6 53.91 -39.01 56.87
C GLY A 6 53.35 -37.65 56.42
N ILE A 7 54.20 -36.63 56.24
CA ILE A 7 53.77 -35.26 55.87
C ILE A 7 53.30 -35.19 54.41
N ALA A 8 53.89 -35.99 53.52
CA ALA A 8 53.45 -36.09 52.14
C ALA A 8 52.03 -36.68 52.05
N MET A 9 51.70 -37.66 52.91
CA MET A 9 50.38 -38.31 52.91
C MET A 9 49.29 -37.35 53.41
N SER A 10 49.59 -36.52 54.43
CA SER A 10 48.65 -35.51 54.91
C SER A 10 48.46 -34.34 53.94
N MET A 11 49.52 -33.89 53.24
CA MET A 11 49.38 -32.90 52.16
C MET A 11 48.54 -33.44 51.00
N VAL A 12 48.74 -34.69 50.59
CA VAL A 12 47.93 -35.32 49.54
C VAL A 12 46.47 -35.46 49.97
N ALA A 13 46.20 -35.84 51.22
CA ALA A 13 44.84 -35.92 51.75
C ALA A 13 44.15 -34.54 51.77
N ILE A 14 44.83 -33.49 52.23
CA ILE A 14 44.30 -32.12 52.22
C ILE A 14 44.08 -31.65 50.78
N MET A 15 45.03 -31.87 49.88
CA MET A 15 44.86 -31.55 48.45
C MET A 15 43.68 -32.29 47.82
N MET A 16 43.45 -33.57 48.15
CA MET A 16 42.29 -34.32 47.66
C MET A 16 40.96 -33.76 48.18
N VAL A 17 40.91 -33.33 49.45
CA VAL A 17 39.70 -32.72 50.05
C VAL A 17 39.30 -31.42 49.34
N PHE A 18 40.24 -30.68 48.75
CA PHE A 18 39.93 -29.49 47.96
C PHE A 18 39.79 -29.77 46.45
N LEU A 19 40.63 -30.62 45.87
CA LEU A 19 40.63 -30.90 44.43
C LEU A 19 39.45 -31.75 43.97
N VAL A 20 39.04 -32.76 44.75
CA VAL A 20 37.95 -33.65 44.34
C VAL A 20 36.61 -32.91 44.29
N PRO A 21 36.20 -32.14 45.33
CA PRO A 21 34.99 -31.33 45.25
C PRO A 21 35.06 -30.25 44.17
N LEU A 22 36.23 -29.64 43.94
CA LEU A 22 36.43 -28.65 42.87
C LEU A 22 36.26 -29.26 41.48
N LEU A 23 36.83 -30.45 41.23
CA LEU A 23 36.68 -31.16 39.95
C LEU A 23 35.24 -31.62 39.74
N ILE A 24 34.56 -32.11 40.78
CA ILE A 24 33.14 -32.47 40.71
C ILE A 24 32.29 -31.23 40.41
N TYR A 25 32.53 -30.12 41.12
CA TYR A 25 31.84 -28.86 40.88
C TYR A 25 32.05 -28.35 39.45
N LEU A 26 33.28 -28.37 38.94
CA LEU A 26 33.59 -27.98 37.57
C LEU A 26 32.91 -28.89 36.54
N LEU A 27 32.93 -30.21 36.75
CA LEU A 27 32.26 -31.16 35.85
C LEU A 27 30.76 -30.91 35.79
N VAL A 28 30.09 -30.83 36.94
CA VAL A 28 28.65 -30.57 37.03
C VAL A 28 28.33 -29.23 36.36
N THR A 29 29.04 -28.17 36.73
CA THR A 29 28.78 -26.82 36.20
C THR A 29 29.03 -26.76 34.69
N THR A 30 30.09 -27.39 34.18
CA THR A 30 30.40 -27.44 32.74
C THR A 30 29.34 -28.24 31.97
N THR A 31 28.88 -29.38 32.50
CA THR A 31 27.80 -30.16 31.87
C THR A 31 26.49 -29.38 31.82
N THR A 32 26.16 -28.62 32.87
CA THR A 32 24.99 -27.75 32.91
C THR A 32 25.10 -26.64 31.87
N TYR A 33 26.23 -25.93 31.81
CA TYR A 33 26.45 -24.89 30.80
C TYR A 33 26.42 -25.44 29.36
N LEU A 34 26.99 -26.62 29.13
CA LEU A 34 26.99 -27.25 27.82
C LEU A 34 25.58 -27.70 27.40
N THR A 35 24.76 -28.15 28.35
CA THR A 35 23.35 -28.47 28.10
C THR A 35 22.54 -27.22 27.77
N HIS A 36 22.69 -26.14 28.56
CA HIS A 36 22.05 -24.87 28.26
C HIS A 36 22.46 -24.29 26.90
N SER A 37 23.76 -24.33 26.58
CA SER A 37 24.26 -23.87 25.27
C SER A 37 23.66 -24.68 24.11
N ARG A 38 23.52 -26.00 24.26
CA ARG A 38 22.85 -26.85 23.26
C ARG A 38 21.37 -26.49 23.14
N MET A 39 20.64 -26.35 24.24
CA MET A 39 19.23 -25.97 24.21
C MET A 39 19.02 -24.59 23.58
N GLU A 40 19.87 -23.61 23.91
CA GLU A 40 19.80 -22.27 23.32
C GLU A 40 20.06 -22.31 21.81
N LYS A 41 21.05 -23.10 21.36
CA LYS A 41 21.31 -23.31 19.93
C LYS A 41 20.10 -23.94 19.23
N GLN A 42 19.47 -24.94 19.85
CA GLN A 42 18.29 -25.62 19.32
C GLN A 42 17.09 -24.66 19.20
N LEU A 43 16.83 -23.86 20.24
CA LEU A 43 15.76 -22.85 20.23
C LEU A 43 16.02 -21.75 19.19
N LYS A 44 17.27 -21.29 19.03
CA LYS A 44 17.65 -20.33 17.98
C LYS A 44 17.40 -20.90 16.58
N MET A 45 17.73 -22.16 16.35
CA MET A 45 17.47 -22.83 15.08
C MET A 45 15.97 -22.98 14.83
N ALA A 46 15.19 -23.41 15.82
CA ALA A 46 13.73 -23.45 15.72
C ALA A 46 13.11 -22.08 15.37
N GLY A 47 13.55 -21.00 16.04
CA GLY A 47 13.11 -19.64 15.72
C GLY A 47 13.50 -19.18 14.31
N SER A 48 14.67 -19.58 13.82
CA SER A 48 15.10 -19.30 12.45
C SER A 48 14.24 -20.03 11.42
N LEU A 49 13.84 -21.29 11.68
CA LEU A 49 12.95 -22.05 10.81
C LEU A 49 11.58 -21.38 10.69
N ALA A 50 11.00 -20.93 11.82
CA ALA A 50 9.75 -20.18 11.81
C ALA A 50 9.87 -18.85 11.04
N SER A 51 11.00 -18.14 11.20
CA SER A 51 11.24 -16.86 10.51
C SER A 51 11.40 -17.04 8.99
N ASN A 52 12.06 -18.12 8.55
CA ASN A 52 12.23 -18.43 7.13
C ASN A 52 10.89 -18.60 6.42
N ALA A 53 9.91 -19.22 7.10
CA ALA A 53 8.56 -19.38 6.55
C ALA A 53 7.90 -18.02 6.28
N ILE A 54 8.01 -17.06 7.20
CA ILE A 54 7.48 -15.70 7.01
C ILE A 54 8.21 -14.97 5.88
N ILE A 55 9.54 -15.09 5.81
CA ILE A 55 10.32 -14.49 4.72
C ILE A 55 9.86 -15.04 3.37
N ASP A 56 9.52 -16.33 3.29
CA ASP A 56 9.00 -16.92 2.06
C ASP A 56 7.63 -16.35 1.66
N PHE A 57 6.72 -16.15 2.63
CA PHE A 57 5.46 -15.43 2.37
C PHE A 57 5.70 -14.00 1.89
N MET A 58 6.56 -13.23 2.57
CA MET A 58 6.90 -11.87 2.13
C MET A 58 7.52 -11.86 0.74
N ARG A 59 8.34 -12.87 0.41
CA ARG A 59 8.91 -13.05 -0.93
C ARG A 59 7.81 -13.30 -1.96
N GLN A 60 6.90 -14.24 -1.72
CA GLN A 60 5.76 -14.52 -2.60
C GLN A 60 4.94 -13.25 -2.85
N PHE A 61 4.54 -12.55 -1.78
CA PHE A 61 3.74 -11.33 -1.88
C PHE A 61 4.48 -10.17 -2.55
N SER A 62 5.81 -10.11 -2.43
CA SER A 62 6.61 -9.11 -3.14
C SER A 62 6.71 -9.37 -4.65
N GLN A 63 6.48 -10.61 -5.10
CA GLN A 63 6.52 -10.98 -6.52
C GLN A 63 5.20 -10.73 -7.25
N ASN A 64 4.06 -10.82 -6.55
CA ASN A 64 2.74 -10.56 -7.12
C ASN A 64 1.87 -9.71 -6.17
N TYR A 65 1.58 -8.48 -6.58
CA TYR A 65 0.79 -7.51 -5.80
C TYR A 65 -0.74 -7.61 -6.00
N TYR A 66 -1.23 -8.56 -6.79
CA TYR A 66 -2.66 -8.63 -7.16
C TYR A 66 -3.39 -9.89 -6.71
N GLU A 67 -2.69 -11.02 -6.56
CA GLU A 67 -3.33 -12.33 -6.42
C GLU A 67 -2.83 -13.10 -5.19
N GLY A 68 -3.72 -13.93 -4.64
CA GLY A 68 -3.37 -14.96 -3.67
C GLY A 68 -3.01 -14.46 -2.27
N HIS A 69 -3.38 -13.23 -1.92
CA HIS A 69 -3.07 -12.69 -0.58
C HIS A 69 -4.02 -13.21 0.50
N TYR A 70 -5.22 -13.66 0.11
CA TYR A 70 -6.30 -14.07 1.01
C TYR A 70 -6.92 -15.43 0.64
N ASP A 71 -6.43 -16.07 -0.42
CA ASP A 71 -6.96 -17.34 -0.90
C ASP A 71 -6.24 -18.51 -0.22
N ALA A 72 -7.01 -19.38 0.45
CA ALA A 72 -6.48 -20.46 1.27
C ALA A 72 -5.57 -21.40 0.45
N ASP A 73 -5.98 -21.75 -0.77
CA ASP A 73 -5.24 -22.66 -1.65
C ASP A 73 -3.88 -22.07 -2.06
N SER A 74 -3.82 -20.74 -2.25
CA SER A 74 -2.58 -20.03 -2.61
C SER A 74 -1.62 -19.83 -1.43
N LEU A 75 -2.16 -19.89 -0.21
CA LEU A 75 -1.45 -19.70 1.05
C LEU A 75 -1.04 -21.03 1.69
N GLU A 76 -1.61 -22.14 1.24
CA GLU A 76 -1.26 -23.47 1.73
C GLU A 76 0.23 -23.76 1.53
N ARG A 77 0.82 -24.37 2.55
CA ARG A 77 2.23 -24.76 2.57
C ARG A 77 2.35 -26.16 3.10
N ASP A 78 3.01 -27.00 2.31
CA ASP A 78 3.53 -28.26 2.82
C ASP A 78 4.60 -28.00 3.87
N LYS A 79 4.66 -28.88 4.87
CA LYS A 79 5.71 -28.84 5.89
C LYS A 79 7.07 -28.86 5.21
N SER A 80 7.83 -27.80 5.39
CA SER A 80 9.15 -27.68 4.76
C SER A 80 10.17 -28.48 5.56
N PHE A 81 10.84 -29.42 4.89
CA PHE A 81 11.86 -30.30 5.48
C PHE A 81 13.24 -29.66 5.34
N TYR A 82 13.85 -29.27 6.45
CA TYR A 82 15.23 -28.82 6.50
C TYR A 82 16.12 -29.93 7.08
N SER A 83 17.40 -29.95 6.73
CA SER A 83 18.37 -30.94 7.24
C SER A 83 18.48 -30.98 8.78
N VAL A 84 17.95 -29.95 9.45
CA VAL A 84 18.02 -29.74 10.90
C VAL A 84 16.64 -29.67 11.58
N GLY A 85 15.52 -29.73 10.85
CA GLY A 85 14.18 -29.52 11.42
C GLY A 85 13.06 -29.29 10.41
N PHE A 86 11.90 -28.85 10.92
CA PHE A 86 10.68 -28.65 10.16
C PHE A 86 10.10 -27.26 10.42
N SER A 87 9.28 -26.77 9.49
CA SER A 87 8.40 -25.62 9.73
C SER A 87 6.97 -25.93 9.30
N ASP A 88 6.03 -25.49 10.13
CA ASP A 88 4.59 -25.60 9.89
C ASP A 88 3.96 -24.20 9.94
N VAL A 89 2.96 -23.92 9.11
CA VAL A 89 2.35 -22.59 9.03
C VAL A 89 0.84 -22.70 8.91
N THR A 90 0.14 -21.92 9.73
CA THR A 90 -1.30 -21.68 9.58
C THR A 90 -1.56 -20.22 9.31
N THR A 91 -2.49 -19.94 8.39
CA THR A 91 -2.84 -18.58 7.99
C THR A 91 -4.32 -18.29 8.22
N GLU A 92 -4.63 -17.09 8.70
CA GLU A 92 -6.01 -16.60 8.86
C GLU A 92 -6.15 -15.29 8.06
N PRO A 93 -6.83 -15.30 6.90
CA PRO A 93 -7.02 -14.11 6.08
C PRO A 93 -8.17 -13.24 6.61
N ASP A 94 -7.94 -11.93 6.66
CA ASP A 94 -8.94 -10.89 6.90
C ASP A 94 -8.95 -9.92 5.72
N SER A 95 -9.68 -10.30 4.68
CA SER A 95 -9.79 -9.53 3.44
C SER A 95 -10.54 -8.21 3.61
N GLN A 96 -11.28 -8.01 4.72
CA GLN A 96 -11.99 -6.76 4.98
C GLN A 96 -11.03 -5.68 5.51
N ASN A 97 -10.11 -6.06 6.38
CA ASN A 97 -9.10 -5.15 6.93
C ASN A 97 -7.77 -5.21 6.18
N HIS A 98 -7.72 -5.95 5.06
CA HIS A 98 -6.53 -6.16 4.23
C HIS A 98 -5.36 -6.75 5.01
N ARG A 99 -5.62 -7.75 5.85
CA ARG A 99 -4.64 -8.35 6.75
C ARG A 99 -4.55 -9.86 6.56
N LEU A 100 -3.36 -10.38 6.79
CA LEU A 100 -3.10 -11.81 6.89
C LEU A 100 -2.38 -12.07 8.20
N PHE A 101 -3.01 -12.89 9.04
CA PHE A 101 -2.39 -13.40 10.26
C PHE A 101 -1.68 -14.70 9.91
N ILE A 102 -0.39 -14.80 10.27
CA ILE A 102 0.44 -15.97 10.01
C ILE A 102 0.97 -16.47 11.34
N HIS A 103 0.72 -17.73 11.63
CA HIS A 103 1.31 -18.45 12.75
C HIS A 103 2.29 -19.48 12.19
N ALA A 104 3.58 -19.21 12.34
CA ALA A 104 4.64 -20.10 11.91
C ALA A 104 5.23 -20.82 13.13
N LYS A 105 5.32 -22.15 13.06
CA LYS A 105 5.97 -22.99 14.05
C LYS A 105 7.26 -23.54 13.45
N GLY A 106 8.37 -23.34 14.13
CA GLY A 106 9.65 -23.95 13.80
C GLY A 106 9.99 -25.05 14.80
N GLU A 107 10.41 -26.21 14.29
CA GLU A 107 10.67 -27.41 15.08
C GLU A 107 12.08 -27.92 14.76
N TYR A 108 12.94 -28.02 15.77
CA TYR A 108 14.29 -28.57 15.62
C TYR A 108 14.31 -30.05 15.98
N GLY A 109 14.86 -30.90 15.10
CA GLY A 109 14.92 -32.35 15.29
C GLY A 109 14.56 -33.12 14.02
N GLN A 110 14.79 -34.42 13.99
CA GLN A 110 14.50 -35.28 12.83
C GLN A 110 13.07 -35.86 12.85
N ASN A 111 12.34 -35.71 13.95
CA ASN A 111 10.98 -36.19 14.09
C ASN A 111 10.02 -35.02 14.38
N PRO A 112 9.09 -34.68 13.46
CA PRO A 112 8.13 -33.59 13.68
C PRO A 112 7.16 -33.88 14.83
N SER A 113 6.84 -35.16 15.08
CA SER A 113 5.92 -35.53 16.17
C SER A 113 6.57 -35.43 17.55
N ASN A 114 7.90 -35.33 17.61
CA ASN A 114 8.65 -35.18 18.86
C ASN A 114 9.91 -34.35 18.64
N PRO A 115 9.76 -33.02 18.46
CA PRO A 115 10.91 -32.15 18.23
C PRO A 115 11.73 -31.98 19.52
N LEU A 116 13.03 -31.78 19.36
CA LEU A 116 13.96 -31.52 20.48
C LEU A 116 13.78 -30.09 21.04
N ALA A 117 13.32 -29.17 20.20
CA ALA A 117 12.93 -27.82 20.59
C ALA A 117 11.94 -27.25 19.58
N ASP A 118 11.02 -26.41 20.02
CA ASP A 118 10.08 -25.69 19.17
C ASP A 118 9.99 -24.20 19.52
N LYS A 119 9.60 -23.40 18.53
CA LYS A 119 9.32 -21.97 18.68
C LYS A 119 8.14 -21.56 17.82
N ASN A 120 7.30 -20.70 18.39
CA ASN A 120 6.13 -20.17 17.68
C ASN A 120 6.39 -18.71 17.33
N LEU A 121 5.93 -18.33 16.15
CA LEU A 121 6.09 -17.00 15.62
C LEU A 121 4.77 -16.52 15.05
N TYR A 122 4.34 -15.37 15.54
CA TYR A 122 3.07 -14.76 15.14
C TYR A 122 3.40 -13.48 14.39
N SER A 123 2.87 -13.35 13.19
CA SER A 123 3.02 -12.14 12.39
C SER A 123 1.72 -11.67 11.77
N VAL A 124 1.63 -10.36 11.58
CA VAL A 124 0.56 -9.71 10.84
C VAL A 124 1.18 -9.00 9.65
N ILE A 125 0.74 -9.38 8.46
CA ILE A 125 1.05 -8.68 7.22
C ILE A 125 -0.19 -7.86 6.87
N GLN A 126 0.00 -6.58 6.60
CA GLN A 126 -1.03 -5.71 6.07
C GLN A 126 -0.71 -5.36 4.63
N PHE A 127 -1.70 -5.49 3.76
CA PHE A 127 -1.59 -5.16 2.35
C PHE A 127 -2.14 -3.76 2.15
N ILE A 128 -1.33 -2.88 1.58
CA ILE A 128 -1.71 -1.48 1.36
C ILE A 128 -1.37 -1.12 -0.08
N SER A 129 -2.31 -0.48 -0.77
CA SER A 129 -2.03 0.08 -2.09
C SER A 129 -1.38 1.45 -1.97
N ASP A 130 -0.22 1.63 -2.61
CA ASP A 130 0.40 2.96 -2.76
C ASP A 130 -0.56 3.94 -3.47
N LEU A 131 -1.49 3.43 -4.28
CA LEU A 131 -2.49 4.26 -4.96
C LEU A 131 -3.56 4.82 -4.03
N THR A 132 -3.74 4.23 -2.85
CA THR A 132 -4.67 4.76 -1.83
C THR A 132 -3.93 5.46 -0.71
N ASP A 133 -2.68 5.09 -0.41
CA ASP A 133 -1.96 5.67 0.74
C ASP A 133 -1.41 7.07 0.48
N TYR A 134 -1.06 7.36 -0.76
CA TYR A 134 -0.53 8.66 -1.18
C TYR A 134 -1.61 9.50 -1.86
N GLY A 135 -1.90 10.67 -1.29
CA GLY A 135 -2.80 11.65 -1.90
C GLY A 135 -2.29 12.15 -3.26
N THR A 136 -0.99 12.21 -3.45
CA THR A 136 -0.38 12.42 -4.77
C THR A 136 0.92 11.62 -4.91
N LEU A 137 1.01 10.90 -6.04
CA LEU A 137 2.07 9.95 -6.36
C LEU A 137 2.66 10.20 -7.75
N ILE A 138 3.78 10.89 -7.89
CA ILE A 138 4.33 11.29 -9.20
C ILE A 138 5.56 10.47 -9.56
N ASN A 139 5.51 9.78 -10.70
CA ASN A 139 6.69 9.15 -11.29
C ASN A 139 7.46 10.14 -12.17
N GLY A 140 8.59 10.62 -11.67
CA GLY A 140 9.48 11.56 -12.36
C GLY A 140 9.56 12.92 -11.68
N ALA A 141 10.13 13.89 -12.39
CA ALA A 141 10.26 15.26 -11.90
C ALA A 141 8.91 15.99 -11.90
N PHE A 142 8.73 16.92 -10.97
CA PHE A 142 7.53 17.74 -10.87
C PHE A 142 7.83 19.20 -10.50
N THR A 143 7.05 20.12 -11.07
CA THR A 143 7.15 21.56 -10.81
C THR A 143 5.82 22.12 -10.35
N ILE A 144 5.84 22.82 -9.22
CA ILE A 144 4.72 23.58 -8.67
C ILE A 144 5.01 25.07 -8.88
N SER A 145 4.38 25.66 -9.90
CA SER A 145 4.47 27.10 -10.19
C SER A 145 3.29 27.92 -9.69
N ALA A 146 2.20 27.26 -9.29
CA ALA A 146 0.99 27.92 -8.80
C ALA A 146 1.17 28.41 -7.35
N SER A 147 0.65 29.60 -7.07
CA SER A 147 0.65 30.20 -5.73
C SER A 147 -0.68 29.97 -5.00
N ASN A 148 -0.65 30.03 -3.66
CA ASN A 148 -1.81 29.85 -2.77
C ASN A 148 -2.47 28.47 -2.93
N VAL A 149 -1.64 27.43 -3.00
CA VAL A 149 -2.11 26.05 -3.16
C VAL A 149 -1.84 25.26 -1.89
N THR A 150 -2.88 24.62 -1.37
CA THR A 150 -2.78 23.66 -0.28
C THR A 150 -2.98 22.26 -0.83
N TYR A 151 -2.04 21.38 -0.55
CA TYR A 151 -2.11 19.97 -0.87
C TYR A 151 -2.32 19.14 0.40
N TYR A 152 -3.30 18.24 0.37
CA TYR A 152 -3.60 17.37 1.50
C TYR A 152 -3.10 15.95 1.26
N GLY A 153 -2.77 15.25 2.36
CA GLY A 153 -2.35 13.85 2.37
C GLY A 153 -0.86 13.64 2.17
N LYS A 154 -0.44 12.37 2.12
CA LYS A 154 0.96 11.99 1.88
C LYS A 154 1.34 12.24 0.43
N TRP A 155 2.57 12.69 0.20
CA TRP A 155 3.10 12.97 -1.13
C TRP A 155 4.34 12.12 -1.39
N TRP A 156 4.38 11.52 -2.57
CA TRP A 156 5.56 10.80 -3.04
C TRP A 156 5.87 11.17 -4.48
N ILE A 157 7.10 11.63 -4.72
CA ILE A 157 7.64 12.00 -6.01
C ILE A 157 8.95 11.24 -6.20
N THR A 158 9.09 10.47 -7.29
CA THR A 158 10.31 9.67 -7.51
C THR A 158 11.49 10.48 -8.05
N GLY A 159 11.23 11.66 -8.65
CA GLY A 159 12.26 12.55 -9.20
C GLY A 159 12.45 13.83 -8.41
N ASN A 160 12.98 14.86 -9.08
CA ASN A 160 13.16 16.20 -8.51
C ASN A 160 11.82 16.90 -8.29
N LEU A 161 11.71 17.67 -7.21
CA LEU A 161 10.60 18.58 -6.97
C LEU A 161 11.09 20.04 -7.01
N SER A 162 10.45 20.87 -7.83
CA SER A 162 10.70 22.31 -7.88
C SER A 162 9.44 23.10 -7.48
N ILE A 163 9.56 23.98 -6.51
CA ILE A 163 8.47 24.81 -5.97
C ILE A 163 8.83 26.27 -6.17
N SER A 164 8.22 26.92 -7.17
CA SER A 164 8.39 28.34 -7.46
C SER A 164 7.18 29.20 -7.10
N GLY A 165 6.01 28.57 -6.90
CA GLY A 165 4.81 29.25 -6.41
C GLY A 165 4.94 29.74 -4.96
N ALA A 166 4.29 30.85 -4.64
CA ALA A 166 4.25 31.40 -3.27
C ALA A 166 3.10 30.80 -2.45
N ASN A 167 3.22 30.75 -1.12
CA ASN A 167 2.19 30.21 -0.22
C ASN A 167 1.76 28.78 -0.60
N VAL A 168 2.72 27.90 -0.87
CA VAL A 168 2.46 26.48 -1.13
C VAL A 168 2.52 25.73 0.20
N ARG A 169 1.45 24.99 0.53
CA ARG A 169 1.34 24.27 1.80
C ARG A 169 1.05 22.79 1.57
N PHE A 170 1.80 21.91 2.23
CA PHE A 170 1.54 20.47 2.29
C PHE A 170 1.02 20.13 3.69
N VAL A 171 -0.13 19.46 3.77
CA VAL A 171 -0.83 19.18 5.04
C VAL A 171 -1.22 17.72 5.13
N GLY A 172 -0.96 17.09 6.28
CA GLY A 172 -1.54 15.79 6.62
C GLY A 172 -0.77 14.58 6.09
N GLY A 173 0.55 14.69 5.95
CA GLY A 173 1.41 13.56 5.63
C GLY A 173 2.84 13.96 5.30
N PRO A 174 3.77 12.98 5.23
CA PRO A 174 5.12 13.27 4.81
C PRO A 174 5.15 13.70 3.33
N LEU A 175 6.10 14.57 3.01
CA LEU A 175 6.51 14.87 1.64
C LEU A 175 7.79 14.08 1.35
N ILE A 176 7.71 13.15 0.40
CA ILE A 176 8.82 12.28 0.02
C ILE A 176 9.25 12.58 -1.42
N VAL A 177 10.52 12.94 -1.60
CA VAL A 177 11.12 13.35 -2.87
C VAL A 177 12.35 12.48 -3.17
N GLY A 178 12.34 11.72 -4.25
CA GLY A 178 13.46 10.85 -4.64
C GLY A 178 14.69 11.59 -5.13
N GLY A 179 14.52 12.82 -5.61
CA GLY A 179 15.61 13.64 -6.12
C GLY A 179 15.88 14.91 -5.30
N ASN A 180 16.33 15.94 -6.01
CA ASN A 180 16.57 17.26 -5.46
C ASN A 180 15.23 17.96 -5.14
N LEU A 181 15.20 18.68 -4.02
CA LEU A 181 14.10 19.59 -3.67
C LEU A 181 14.57 21.04 -3.81
N SER A 182 13.99 21.78 -4.75
CA SER A 182 14.27 23.19 -4.97
C SER A 182 13.07 24.04 -4.61
N VAL A 183 13.20 24.91 -3.60
CA VAL A 183 12.16 25.82 -3.13
C VAL A 183 12.62 27.25 -3.36
N THR A 184 12.10 27.87 -4.41
CA THR A 184 12.37 29.28 -4.76
C THR A 184 11.17 30.19 -4.47
N GLY A 185 9.98 29.61 -4.34
CA GLY A 185 8.77 30.32 -3.91
C GLY A 185 8.84 30.74 -2.44
N THR A 186 8.14 31.83 -2.10
CA THR A 186 8.07 32.34 -0.73
C THR A 186 6.99 31.63 0.08
N ASN A 187 7.21 31.49 1.40
CA ASN A 187 6.25 30.89 2.34
C ASN A 187 5.80 29.47 1.93
N CYS A 188 6.76 28.60 1.59
CA CYS A 188 6.49 27.17 1.41
C CYS A 188 6.46 26.48 2.78
N GLN A 189 5.37 25.78 3.09
CA GLN A 189 5.15 25.12 4.38
C GLN A 189 4.90 23.63 4.18
N ILE A 190 5.57 22.79 4.96
CA ILE A 190 5.42 21.34 4.99
C ILE A 190 5.01 20.93 6.40
N GLU A 191 3.72 20.60 6.57
CA GLU A 191 3.15 20.18 7.84
C GLU A 191 3.18 18.66 7.96
N GLY A 192 4.40 18.16 8.10
CA GLY A 192 4.72 16.74 8.21
C GLY A 192 6.23 16.54 8.12
N ASP A 193 6.65 15.28 8.03
CA ASP A 193 8.05 14.95 7.79
C ASP A 193 8.44 15.20 6.33
N LEU A 194 9.68 15.62 6.11
CA LEU A 194 10.27 15.82 4.80
C LEU A 194 11.37 14.79 4.56
N TYR A 195 11.24 14.02 3.49
CA TYR A 195 12.27 13.10 3.00
C TYR A 195 12.72 13.56 1.62
N TYR A 196 14.03 13.71 1.41
CA TYR A 196 14.60 13.99 0.09
C TYR A 196 15.87 13.18 -0.15
N GLY A 197 16.07 12.71 -1.39
CA GLY A 197 17.23 11.88 -1.77
C GLY A 197 18.43 12.66 -2.31
N GLY A 198 18.23 13.92 -2.71
CA GLY A 198 19.26 14.77 -3.32
C GLY A 198 19.66 15.99 -2.49
N SER A 199 19.86 17.12 -3.16
CA SER A 199 20.10 18.41 -2.49
C SER A 199 18.79 19.13 -2.17
N LEU A 200 18.72 19.77 -1.00
CA LEU A 200 17.70 20.76 -0.67
C LEU A 200 18.24 22.16 -0.98
N THR A 201 17.54 22.93 -1.82
CA THR A 201 17.81 24.35 -2.10
C THR A 201 16.63 25.20 -1.63
N GLY A 202 16.90 26.31 -0.95
CA GLY A 202 15.90 27.14 -0.30
C GLY A 202 15.62 26.69 1.14
N SER A 203 14.62 27.31 1.76
CA SER A 203 14.29 27.09 3.18
C SER A 203 12.78 26.96 3.37
N PRO A 204 12.16 25.83 2.99
CA PRO A 204 10.77 25.58 3.35
C PRO A 204 10.64 25.47 4.87
N THR A 205 9.52 25.95 5.42
CA THR A 205 9.19 25.73 6.82
C THR A 205 8.65 24.32 6.98
N VAL A 206 9.35 23.47 7.75
CA VAL A 206 8.94 22.09 8.03
C VAL A 206 8.51 21.97 9.50
N THR A 207 7.28 21.51 9.75
CA THR A 207 6.78 21.30 11.13
C THR A 207 7.25 19.96 11.72
N GLY A 208 7.45 18.94 10.88
CA GLY A 208 7.98 17.64 11.28
C GLY A 208 9.51 17.54 11.18
N ALA A 209 10.02 16.32 11.06
CA ALA A 209 11.45 16.06 10.91
C ALA A 209 11.88 16.12 9.45
N THR A 210 13.16 16.48 9.22
CA THR A 210 13.76 16.54 7.88
C THR A 210 14.84 15.48 7.74
N TYR A 211 14.74 14.66 6.70
CA TYR A 211 15.64 13.54 6.43
C TYR A 211 16.19 13.65 5.01
N ASN A 212 17.53 13.71 4.90
CA ASN A 212 18.22 13.55 3.62
C ASN A 212 18.40 12.05 3.31
N PHE A 213 17.28 11.37 3.12
CA PHE A 213 17.20 9.94 2.90
C PHE A 213 15.96 9.65 2.08
N TYR A 214 16.14 8.94 0.96
CA TYR A 214 15.04 8.36 0.19
C TYR A 214 14.96 6.86 0.52
N PRO A 215 13.83 6.37 1.05
CA PRO A 215 13.71 4.96 1.42
C PRO A 215 13.88 4.05 0.19
N SER A 216 14.78 3.07 0.30
CA SER A 216 15.19 2.19 -0.80
C SER A 216 14.09 1.24 -1.29
N ASP A 217 13.07 1.03 -0.46
CA ASP A 217 11.90 0.19 -0.73
C ASP A 217 10.78 0.94 -1.47
N MET A 218 10.95 2.24 -1.77
CA MET A 218 9.98 3.01 -2.54
C MET A 218 10.06 2.72 -4.04
N VAL A 219 9.38 1.66 -4.47
CA VAL A 219 9.25 1.23 -5.87
C VAL A 219 7.91 1.66 -6.44
N TYR A 220 7.93 2.51 -7.47
CA TYR A 220 6.70 3.05 -8.05
C TYR A 220 5.76 1.93 -8.56
N PRO A 221 4.46 1.97 -8.24
CA PRO A 221 3.55 0.88 -8.59
C PRO A 221 3.42 0.73 -10.10
N THR A 222 3.52 -0.52 -10.57
CA THR A 222 3.29 -0.89 -11.97
C THR A 222 1.93 -1.56 -12.11
N ILE A 223 1.13 -1.08 -13.05
CA ILE A 223 -0.19 -1.64 -13.36
C ILE A 223 -0.03 -2.82 -14.31
N ASN A 224 -0.48 -4.01 -13.90
CA ASN A 224 -0.48 -5.21 -14.73
C ASN A 224 -1.76 -5.26 -15.58
N GLU A 225 -1.67 -4.95 -16.87
CA GLU A 225 -2.84 -5.03 -17.77
C GLU A 225 -3.42 -6.43 -17.91
N ASN A 226 -2.57 -7.46 -17.91
CA ASN A 226 -3.02 -8.83 -18.13
C ASN A 226 -3.93 -9.30 -17.00
N PHE A 227 -3.66 -8.86 -15.77
CA PHE A 227 -4.53 -9.10 -14.63
C PHE A 227 -5.97 -8.62 -14.92
N TYR A 228 -6.16 -7.38 -15.40
CA TYR A 228 -7.50 -6.86 -15.68
C TYR A 228 -8.16 -7.51 -16.91
N LYS A 229 -7.37 -8.00 -17.88
CA LYS A 229 -7.89 -8.75 -19.04
C LYS A 229 -8.44 -10.12 -18.67
N ILE A 230 -7.97 -10.71 -17.58
CA ILE A 230 -8.39 -12.04 -17.10
C ILE A 230 -9.48 -11.91 -16.04
N ASN A 231 -9.38 -10.94 -15.14
CA ASN A 231 -10.20 -10.85 -13.92
C ASN A 231 -11.35 -9.81 -14.00
N TYR A 232 -11.73 -9.34 -15.19
CA TYR A 232 -12.83 -8.37 -15.31
C TYR A 232 -14.18 -9.00 -14.95
N ASN A 233 -15.09 -8.19 -14.39
CA ASN A 233 -16.49 -8.60 -14.20
C ASN A 233 -17.36 -8.13 -15.36
N TYR A 234 -17.01 -7.02 -15.99
CA TYR A 234 -17.72 -6.51 -17.16
C TYR A 234 -16.76 -5.92 -18.18
N LYS A 235 -16.96 -6.24 -19.46
CA LYS A 235 -16.09 -5.82 -20.56
C LYS A 235 -16.84 -4.98 -21.58
N LEU A 236 -16.18 -3.91 -22.01
CA LEU A 236 -16.60 -2.99 -23.05
C LEU A 236 -15.52 -2.94 -24.12
N THR A 237 -15.90 -3.03 -25.39
CA THR A 237 -14.98 -2.99 -26.54
C THR A 237 -15.23 -1.80 -27.46
N THR A 238 -16.18 -0.94 -27.07
CA THR A 238 -16.61 0.23 -27.84
C THR A 238 -16.71 1.42 -26.91
N ASP A 239 -16.55 2.63 -27.45
CA ASP A 239 -16.65 3.85 -26.65
C ASP A 239 -18.04 3.94 -26.02
N ARG A 240 -18.08 4.16 -24.70
CA ARG A 240 -19.31 4.18 -23.91
C ARG A 240 -19.23 5.17 -22.77
N THR A 241 -20.41 5.61 -22.36
CA THR A 241 -20.59 6.41 -21.16
C THR A 241 -21.30 5.58 -20.11
N LEU A 242 -20.72 5.50 -18.92
CA LEU A 242 -21.24 4.78 -17.76
C LEU A 242 -21.76 5.80 -16.75
N GLN A 243 -23.04 5.70 -16.44
CA GLN A 243 -23.66 6.48 -15.37
C GLN A 243 -23.85 5.58 -14.16
N PHE A 244 -23.11 5.87 -13.08
CA PHE A 244 -23.32 5.22 -11.80
C PHE A 244 -24.57 5.78 -11.13
N GLU A 245 -25.50 4.88 -10.79
CA GLU A 245 -26.76 5.25 -10.18
C GLU A 245 -26.87 4.60 -8.80
N ALA A 246 -26.79 5.43 -7.76
CA ALA A 246 -26.96 4.99 -6.39
C ALA A 246 -28.38 5.16 -5.83
N TYR A 247 -29.23 5.95 -6.51
CA TYR A 247 -30.52 6.39 -5.99
C TYR A 247 -31.68 5.44 -6.37
N PRO A 248 -32.67 5.22 -5.47
CA PRO A 248 -32.65 5.55 -4.05
C PRO A 248 -31.82 4.57 -3.21
N SER A 249 -31.39 3.45 -3.78
CA SER A 249 -30.48 2.47 -3.15
C SER A 249 -29.87 1.50 -4.16
N SER A 250 -29.88 1.86 -5.44
CA SER A 250 -29.35 1.03 -6.53
C SER A 250 -27.84 0.84 -6.35
N SER A 251 -27.33 -0.38 -6.56
CA SER A 251 -25.90 -0.65 -6.65
C SER A 251 -25.62 -1.09 -8.08
N ALA A 252 -25.61 -0.14 -9.02
CA ALA A 252 -25.52 -0.43 -10.44
C ALA A 252 -24.95 0.75 -11.25
N PHE A 253 -24.55 0.47 -12.48
CA PHE A 253 -24.33 1.50 -13.50
C PHE A 253 -25.14 1.21 -14.76
N LYS A 254 -25.49 2.27 -15.48
CA LYS A 254 -26.14 2.20 -16.78
C LYS A 254 -25.18 2.57 -17.89
N ILE A 255 -25.35 1.91 -19.03
CA ILE A 255 -24.67 2.31 -20.27
C ILE A 255 -25.57 3.31 -20.99
N ILE A 256 -25.13 4.56 -21.06
CA ILE A 256 -25.89 5.62 -21.75
C ILE A 256 -26.05 5.24 -23.22
N SER A 257 -27.24 5.50 -23.76
CA SER A 257 -27.67 5.11 -25.11
C SER A 257 -27.90 3.60 -25.29
N ALA A 258 -27.93 2.82 -24.20
CA ALA A 258 -28.39 1.44 -24.18
C ALA A 258 -29.42 1.23 -23.05
N THR A 259 -30.20 0.17 -23.13
CA THR A 259 -31.14 -0.26 -22.05
C THR A 259 -30.46 -1.15 -21.01
N ILE A 260 -29.12 -1.20 -21.02
CA ILE A 260 -28.33 -2.10 -20.18
C ILE A 260 -28.04 -1.43 -18.84
N THR A 261 -28.52 -2.04 -17.76
CA THR A 261 -28.16 -1.75 -16.38
C THR A 261 -27.38 -2.92 -15.82
N VAL A 262 -26.21 -2.67 -15.25
CA VAL A 262 -25.32 -3.70 -14.72
C VAL A 262 -25.19 -3.52 -13.20
N PRO A 263 -25.55 -4.52 -12.38
CA PRO A 263 -25.38 -4.45 -10.94
C PRO A 263 -23.90 -4.50 -10.55
N ILE A 264 -23.52 -3.71 -9.55
CA ILE A 264 -22.21 -3.73 -8.92
C ILE A 264 -22.21 -4.83 -7.88
N LEU A 265 -21.23 -5.73 -7.96
CA LEU A 265 -21.07 -6.86 -7.04
C LEU A 265 -20.63 -6.38 -5.65
N ASP A 266 -21.16 -7.00 -4.61
CA ASP A 266 -20.80 -6.68 -3.21
C ASP A 266 -19.31 -6.97 -2.90
N THR A 267 -18.73 -7.95 -3.59
CA THR A 267 -17.30 -8.27 -3.51
C THR A 267 -16.42 -7.17 -4.10
N GLY A 268 -16.99 -6.27 -4.90
CA GLY A 268 -16.29 -5.30 -5.74
C GLY A 268 -16.33 -5.71 -7.21
N MET A 269 -16.18 -4.72 -8.10
CA MET A 269 -16.35 -4.89 -9.53
C MET A 269 -15.22 -4.26 -10.35
N ILE A 270 -14.70 -4.99 -11.33
CA ILE A 270 -13.79 -4.50 -12.37
C ILE A 270 -14.55 -4.32 -13.68
N VAL A 271 -14.57 -3.10 -14.19
CA VAL A 271 -15.09 -2.75 -15.52
C VAL A 271 -13.92 -2.51 -16.45
N LEU A 272 -13.73 -3.37 -17.44
CA LEU A 272 -12.66 -3.28 -18.43
C LEU A 272 -13.17 -2.63 -19.73
N GLY A 273 -12.59 -1.49 -20.09
CA GLY A 273 -12.66 -0.92 -21.42
C GLY A 273 -11.49 -1.40 -22.28
N GLU A 274 -11.68 -2.46 -23.05
CA GLU A 274 -10.65 -2.98 -23.94
C GLU A 274 -10.60 -2.20 -25.26
N ASN A 275 -9.50 -1.47 -25.46
CA ASN A 275 -9.25 -0.67 -26.65
C ASN A 275 -10.40 0.31 -26.98
N CYS A 276 -11.02 0.87 -25.95
CA CYS A 276 -12.07 1.88 -26.09
C CYS A 276 -11.82 3.08 -25.16
N ASN A 277 -12.56 4.16 -25.38
CA ASN A 277 -12.62 5.30 -24.48
C ASN A 277 -13.88 5.20 -23.63
N LEU A 278 -13.75 5.45 -22.34
CA LEU A 278 -14.87 5.43 -21.41
C LEU A 278 -15.13 6.82 -20.86
N THR A 279 -16.40 7.15 -20.67
CA THR A 279 -16.81 8.32 -19.88
C THR A 279 -17.54 7.84 -18.65
N ILE A 280 -17.23 8.36 -17.46
CA ILE A 280 -17.87 7.96 -16.20
C ILE A 280 -18.35 9.17 -15.41
N TYR A 281 -19.50 9.06 -14.77
CA TYR A 281 -20.03 10.05 -13.82
C TYR A 281 -21.16 9.42 -12.99
N GLY A 282 -21.67 10.16 -12.00
CA GLY A 282 -22.80 9.76 -11.17
C GLY A 282 -22.38 9.48 -9.72
N THR A 283 -23.13 8.61 -9.06
CA THR A 283 -22.90 8.26 -7.64
C THR A 283 -22.63 6.78 -7.52
N VAL A 284 -21.46 6.43 -6.97
CA VAL A 284 -21.01 5.04 -6.84
C VAL A 284 -21.46 4.47 -5.50
N LYS A 285 -22.18 3.36 -5.55
CA LYS A 285 -22.49 2.48 -4.40
C LYS A 285 -21.81 1.13 -4.66
N GLY A 286 -21.02 0.66 -3.70
CA GLY A 286 -20.09 -0.46 -3.86
C GLY A 286 -18.66 -0.01 -4.23
N ARG A 287 -17.77 -0.98 -4.44
CA ARG A 287 -16.36 -0.77 -4.79
C ARG A 287 -16.14 -1.08 -6.27
N VAL A 288 -15.64 -0.12 -7.04
CA VAL A 288 -15.54 -0.28 -8.50
C VAL A 288 -14.16 0.15 -9.02
N SER A 289 -13.57 -0.63 -9.92
CA SER A 289 -12.38 -0.25 -10.68
C SER A 289 -12.70 -0.21 -12.16
N VAL A 290 -12.68 0.99 -12.74
CA VAL A 290 -12.84 1.21 -14.18
C VAL A 290 -11.45 1.30 -14.79
N VAL A 291 -11.12 0.31 -15.62
CA VAL A 291 -9.78 0.16 -16.20
C VAL A 291 -9.89 0.17 -17.71
N THR A 292 -9.04 0.92 -18.38
CA THR A 292 -8.92 0.85 -19.83
C THR A 292 -7.58 0.27 -20.26
N THR A 293 -7.59 -0.42 -21.40
CA THR A 293 -6.40 -0.85 -22.11
C THR A 293 -6.43 -0.26 -23.51
N ASN A 294 -5.27 -0.16 -24.16
CA ASN A 294 -5.18 0.35 -25.51
C ASN A 294 -4.24 -0.50 -26.36
N THR A 295 -4.71 -0.84 -27.56
CA THR A 295 -3.87 -1.33 -28.65
C THR A 295 -3.69 -0.25 -29.73
N SER A 296 -4.36 0.90 -29.57
CA SER A 296 -4.27 2.08 -30.43
C SER A 296 -3.98 3.37 -29.62
N PRO A 297 -3.22 4.32 -30.16
CA PRO A 297 -2.90 5.58 -29.49
C PRO A 297 -4.10 6.54 -29.32
N THR A 298 -5.27 6.26 -29.91
CA THR A 298 -6.48 7.09 -29.73
C THR A 298 -7.47 6.51 -28.73
N LYS A 299 -7.21 5.30 -28.22
CA LYS A 299 -8.06 4.54 -27.30
C LYS A 299 -7.42 4.44 -25.92
N GLY A 300 -8.18 3.99 -24.92
CA GLY A 300 -7.68 3.83 -23.56
C GLY A 300 -7.83 5.07 -22.67
N LYS A 301 -8.62 6.06 -23.08
CA LYS A 301 -8.88 7.26 -22.28
C LYS A 301 -10.06 7.05 -21.34
N ILE A 302 -10.02 7.69 -20.18
CA ILE A 302 -11.17 7.81 -19.28
C ILE A 302 -11.50 9.30 -19.10
N THR A 303 -12.72 9.67 -19.46
CA THR A 303 -13.29 11.00 -19.18
C THR A 303 -14.17 10.92 -17.93
N ILE A 304 -14.01 11.84 -16.99
CA ILE A 304 -14.85 11.93 -15.79
C ILE A 304 -15.67 13.21 -15.88
N GLY A 305 -17.00 13.06 -15.92
CA GLY A 305 -17.95 14.13 -16.14
C GLY A 305 -18.27 14.38 -17.62
N LEU A 306 -19.02 15.45 -17.87
CA LEU A 306 -19.58 15.81 -19.17
C LEU A 306 -19.61 17.33 -19.35
N SER A 307 -19.40 17.79 -20.59
CA SER A 307 -19.37 19.22 -20.91
C SER A 307 -20.74 19.87 -21.02
N ASN A 308 -21.80 19.10 -21.24
CA ASN A 308 -23.14 19.58 -21.58
C ASN A 308 -24.15 19.49 -20.43
N GLN A 309 -23.86 18.73 -19.38
CA GLN A 309 -24.74 18.55 -18.23
C GLN A 309 -23.96 18.47 -16.92
N GLU A 310 -24.67 18.58 -15.79
CA GLU A 310 -24.06 18.36 -14.49
C GLU A 310 -23.76 16.86 -14.32
N ALA A 311 -22.48 16.54 -14.17
CA ALA A 311 -21.99 15.18 -14.19
C ALA A 311 -20.81 15.03 -13.23
N ASN A 312 -21.09 15.23 -11.94
CA ASN A 312 -20.13 14.98 -10.87
C ASN A 312 -19.91 13.47 -10.69
N LEU A 313 -18.81 13.11 -10.03
CA LEU A 313 -18.55 11.74 -9.59
C LEU A 313 -18.44 11.72 -8.05
N PHE A 314 -19.40 11.09 -7.38
CA PHE A 314 -19.48 11.02 -5.93
C PHE A 314 -19.55 9.59 -5.42
N TYR A 315 -19.34 9.41 -4.12
CA TYR A 315 -19.70 8.19 -3.42
C TYR A 315 -21.12 8.29 -2.87
N TYR A 316 -21.78 7.15 -2.72
CA TYR A 316 -23.05 7.06 -2.02
C TYR A 316 -22.85 7.12 -0.50
N ASP A 317 -23.68 7.91 0.18
CA ASP A 317 -23.76 7.91 1.63
C ASP A 317 -24.91 6.98 2.06
N SER A 318 -24.55 5.83 2.64
CA SER A 318 -25.54 4.84 3.08
C SER A 318 -26.28 5.27 4.35
N LEU A 319 -25.76 6.23 5.10
CA LEU A 319 -26.42 6.75 6.30
C LEU A 319 -27.50 7.79 5.94
N THR A 320 -27.20 8.71 5.02
CA THR A 320 -28.12 9.80 4.66
C THR A 320 -28.95 9.52 3.41
N GLY A 321 -28.58 8.50 2.62
CA GLY A 321 -29.18 8.24 1.30
C GLY A 321 -28.74 9.23 0.22
N GLY A 322 -27.77 10.09 0.52
CA GLY A 322 -27.27 11.14 -0.36
C GLY A 322 -25.92 10.82 -1.00
N THR A 323 -25.20 11.88 -1.38
CA THR A 323 -23.83 11.81 -1.90
C THR A 323 -22.83 12.25 -0.84
N THR A 324 -21.65 11.64 -0.84
CA THR A 324 -20.51 12.04 -0.02
C THR A 324 -19.23 12.09 -0.84
N THR A 325 -18.24 12.82 -0.34
CA THR A 325 -16.90 12.95 -0.93
C THR A 325 -15.85 12.05 -0.25
N SER A 326 -16.29 11.23 0.71
CA SER A 326 -15.41 10.35 1.49
C SER A 326 -15.87 8.91 1.44
N ALA A 327 -14.96 7.96 1.24
CA ALA A 327 -15.23 6.52 1.08
C ALA A 327 -15.67 5.79 2.38
N ILE A 328 -16.33 6.47 3.32
CA ILE A 328 -16.58 6.06 4.72
C ILE A 328 -17.38 4.74 4.86
N TYR A 329 -18.18 4.39 3.87
CA TYR A 329 -19.13 3.26 3.92
C TYR A 329 -18.82 2.16 2.90
N GLY A 330 -17.54 1.93 2.59
CA GLY A 330 -17.17 0.90 1.63
C GLY A 330 -17.49 1.24 0.17
N ASN A 331 -17.83 2.50 -0.11
CA ASN A 331 -18.11 2.99 -1.46
C ASN A 331 -16.86 3.67 -1.99
N SER A 332 -16.27 3.12 -3.05
CA SER A 332 -15.02 3.63 -3.61
C SER A 332 -14.92 3.36 -5.10
N ILE A 333 -14.17 4.21 -5.81
CA ILE A 333 -13.94 4.05 -7.25
C ILE A 333 -12.49 4.32 -7.63
N ALA A 334 -11.95 3.50 -8.52
CA ALA A 334 -10.71 3.77 -9.23
C ALA A 334 -10.97 3.95 -10.73
N ALA A 335 -10.27 4.90 -11.33
CA ALA A 335 -10.18 5.10 -12.77
C ALA A 335 -8.73 4.93 -13.21
N ILE A 336 -8.42 3.80 -13.85
CA ILE A 336 -7.08 3.43 -14.29
C ILE A 336 -7.05 3.49 -15.82
N ALA A 337 -6.55 4.60 -16.36
CA ALA A 337 -6.53 4.83 -17.79
C ALA A 337 -5.17 4.46 -18.41
N SER A 338 -5.18 3.71 -19.51
CA SER A 338 -3.95 3.41 -20.24
C SER A 338 -3.42 4.60 -21.06
N ASN A 339 -4.29 5.54 -21.45
CA ASN A 339 -3.95 6.60 -22.42
C ASN A 339 -4.47 8.00 -22.06
N GLY A 340 -4.71 8.28 -20.79
CA GLY A 340 -5.06 9.62 -20.32
C GLY A 340 -6.35 9.69 -19.53
N ILE A 341 -6.38 10.65 -18.59
CA ILE A 341 -7.57 10.98 -17.81
C ILE A 341 -7.92 12.45 -18.07
N THR A 342 -9.19 12.69 -18.38
CA THR A 342 -9.74 14.04 -18.57
C THR A 342 -10.93 14.26 -17.66
N PHE A 343 -10.89 15.33 -16.87
CA PHE A 343 -11.99 15.80 -16.06
C PHE A 343 -12.77 16.86 -16.84
N GLN A 344 -14.06 16.64 -17.07
CA GLN A 344 -14.88 17.49 -17.91
C GLN A 344 -16.09 18.03 -17.15
N GLY A 345 -16.01 19.31 -16.79
CA GLY A 345 -17.11 20.02 -16.14
C GLY A 345 -18.06 20.63 -17.16
N LYS A 346 -19.28 20.96 -16.69
CA LYS A 346 -20.30 21.58 -17.52
C LYS A 346 -19.86 22.97 -17.99
N THR A 347 -19.80 23.14 -19.31
CA THR A 347 -19.43 24.38 -20.01
C THR A 347 -20.64 25.13 -20.57
N THR A 348 -21.79 24.47 -20.68
CA THR A 348 -23.05 25.07 -21.15
C THR A 348 -23.74 25.86 -20.03
N THR A 349 -24.37 26.99 -20.37
CA THR A 349 -25.04 27.88 -19.41
C THR A 349 -26.26 27.21 -18.74
N PRO A 350 -26.43 27.31 -17.40
CA PRO A 350 -25.45 27.82 -16.44
C PRO A 350 -24.28 26.84 -16.27
N THR A 351 -23.05 27.37 -16.30
CA THR A 351 -21.83 26.60 -16.03
C THR A 351 -21.82 26.12 -14.58
N ARG A 352 -21.16 25.00 -14.30
CA ARG A 352 -21.13 24.38 -12.97
C ARG A 352 -19.71 24.00 -12.58
N ASP A 353 -19.49 23.93 -11.27
CA ASP A 353 -18.29 23.32 -10.70
C ASP A 353 -18.29 21.82 -11.01
N LEU A 354 -17.10 21.22 -11.04
CA LEU A 354 -16.94 19.78 -11.17
C LEU A 354 -16.33 19.24 -9.87
N THR A 355 -17.03 18.31 -9.24
CA THR A 355 -16.51 17.55 -8.11
C THR A 355 -16.38 16.08 -8.49
N VAL A 356 -15.20 15.51 -8.23
CA VAL A 356 -14.89 14.11 -8.52
C VAL A 356 -14.27 13.43 -7.31
N CYS A 357 -14.69 12.19 -7.07
CA CYS A 357 -14.18 11.36 -5.99
C CYS A 357 -13.58 10.07 -6.57
N GLY A 358 -12.40 9.66 -6.09
CA GLY A 358 -11.81 8.39 -6.52
C GLY A 358 -10.28 8.35 -6.52
N VAL A 359 -9.77 7.19 -6.90
CA VAL A 359 -8.36 6.93 -7.22
C VAL A 359 -8.16 7.13 -8.72
N PHE A 360 -7.33 8.08 -9.13
CA PHE A 360 -7.08 8.37 -10.55
C PHE A 360 -5.65 7.98 -10.94
N PHE A 361 -5.51 6.98 -11.81
CA PHE A 361 -4.22 6.50 -12.28
C PHE A 361 -4.11 6.57 -13.80
N ASN A 362 -3.32 7.52 -14.29
CA ASN A 362 -3.03 7.72 -15.70
C ASN A 362 -1.67 7.11 -16.04
N ARG A 363 -1.67 6.08 -16.89
CA ARG A 363 -0.46 5.39 -17.37
C ARG A 363 0.19 6.05 -18.57
N SER A 364 -0.48 7.02 -19.20
CA SER A 364 0.13 7.77 -20.29
C SER A 364 1.31 8.62 -19.80
N THR A 365 2.14 9.04 -20.75
CA THR A 365 3.23 9.98 -20.48
C THR A 365 2.72 11.39 -20.19
N ALA A 366 1.51 11.74 -20.63
CA ALA A 366 0.91 13.05 -20.48
C ALA A 366 0.32 13.29 -19.08
N ASN A 367 0.20 14.57 -18.72
CA ASN A 367 -0.57 14.99 -17.55
C ASN A 367 -2.06 14.65 -17.73
N MET A 368 -2.79 14.60 -16.61
CA MET A 368 -4.24 14.63 -16.69
C MET A 368 -4.70 16.04 -17.04
N THR A 369 -5.88 16.16 -17.62
CA THR A 369 -6.47 17.46 -17.98
C THR A 369 -7.78 17.68 -17.25
N ALA A 370 -8.08 18.92 -16.87
CA ALA A 370 -9.36 19.32 -16.32
C ALA A 370 -9.87 20.54 -17.08
N SER A 371 -11.09 20.47 -17.60
CA SER A 371 -11.71 21.56 -18.36
C SER A 371 -13.11 21.85 -17.84
N GLY A 372 -13.48 23.12 -17.77
CA GLY A 372 -14.81 23.55 -17.33
C GLY A 372 -15.08 25.02 -17.62
N GLY A 373 -16.27 25.48 -17.21
CA GLY A 373 -16.71 26.85 -17.46
C GLY A 373 -15.92 27.91 -16.69
N ALA A 374 -15.85 29.12 -17.24
CA ALA A 374 -15.22 30.26 -16.57
C ALA A 374 -15.89 30.58 -15.22
N GLY A 375 -15.09 30.95 -14.22
CA GLY A 375 -15.53 31.27 -12.86
C GLY A 375 -15.95 30.05 -12.03
N ARG A 376 -15.77 28.83 -12.55
CA ARG A 376 -16.08 27.58 -11.85
C ARG A 376 -14.84 26.93 -11.28
N ARG A 377 -15.06 26.04 -10.32
CA ARG A 377 -14.04 25.31 -9.57
C ARG A 377 -14.00 23.84 -9.96
N PHE A 378 -12.79 23.27 -9.85
CA PHE A 378 -12.58 21.83 -9.91
C PHE A 378 -12.18 21.31 -8.53
N ASN A 379 -12.91 20.33 -8.01
CA ASN A 379 -12.62 19.70 -6.73
C ASN A 379 -12.39 18.21 -6.94
N LEU A 380 -11.25 17.71 -6.47
CA LEU A 380 -10.93 16.28 -6.47
C LEU A 380 -10.76 15.82 -5.03
N TYR A 381 -11.50 14.78 -4.66
CA TYR A 381 -11.40 14.07 -3.39
C TYR A 381 -10.88 12.66 -3.63
N GLY A 382 -9.65 12.36 -3.20
CA GLY A 382 -9.01 11.07 -3.40
C GLY A 382 -7.55 11.19 -3.79
N THR A 383 -7.10 10.34 -4.72
CA THR A 383 -5.67 10.22 -5.05
C THR A 383 -5.43 10.37 -6.55
N ARG A 384 -4.20 10.74 -6.91
CA ARG A 384 -3.78 10.87 -8.31
C ARG A 384 -2.31 10.57 -8.51
N ASN A 385 -1.98 10.08 -9.69
CA ASN A 385 -0.61 9.70 -10.03
C ASN A 385 0.13 10.69 -10.98
N LYS A 386 -0.56 11.75 -11.40
CA LYS A 386 -0.05 12.75 -12.36
C LYS A 386 -0.57 14.14 -12.00
N PRO A 387 0.15 15.19 -12.46
CA PRO A 387 -0.36 16.56 -12.42
C PRO A 387 -1.65 16.71 -13.22
N ILE A 388 -2.47 17.69 -12.84
CA ILE A 388 -3.71 18.04 -13.55
C ILE A 388 -3.57 19.44 -14.13
N SER A 389 -3.53 19.54 -15.46
CA SER A 389 -3.59 20.80 -16.18
C SER A 389 -5.04 21.27 -16.24
N THR A 390 -5.36 22.39 -15.60
CA THR A 390 -6.74 22.86 -15.40
C THR A 390 -7.04 24.14 -16.20
N SER A 391 -8.23 24.20 -16.81
CA SER A 391 -8.79 25.43 -17.41
C SER A 391 -9.82 26.13 -16.51
N PHE A 392 -10.06 25.61 -15.29
CA PHE A 392 -11.01 26.19 -14.34
C PHE A 392 -10.42 27.46 -13.72
N THR A 393 -10.99 28.62 -14.05
CA THR A 393 -10.50 29.92 -13.56
C THR A 393 -10.97 30.29 -12.15
N GLY A 394 -11.96 29.57 -11.60
CA GLY A 394 -12.43 29.76 -10.22
C GLY A 394 -11.54 29.08 -9.16
N GLY A 395 -10.54 28.31 -9.59
CA GLY A 395 -9.59 27.58 -8.73
C GLY A 395 -9.71 26.06 -8.82
N SER A 396 -8.79 25.37 -8.15
CA SER A 396 -8.83 23.91 -8.02
C SER A 396 -8.47 23.49 -6.60
N SER A 397 -9.17 22.49 -6.07
CA SER A 397 -8.93 21.89 -4.76
C SER A 397 -8.60 20.40 -4.91
N PHE A 398 -7.58 19.95 -4.18
CA PHE A 398 -7.13 18.55 -4.18
C PHE A 398 -7.07 18.07 -2.74
N THR A 399 -8.06 17.28 -2.34
CA THR A 399 -8.21 16.77 -0.98
C THR A 399 -7.98 15.27 -0.97
N TYR A 400 -7.11 14.81 -0.08
CA TYR A 400 -6.89 13.38 0.13
C TYR A 400 -8.06 12.76 0.91
N ASP A 401 -8.65 11.69 0.39
CA ASP A 401 -9.66 10.92 1.09
C ASP A 401 -9.00 9.80 1.90
N ILE A 402 -8.90 10.02 3.22
CA ILE A 402 -8.26 9.09 4.16
C ILE A 402 -8.95 7.72 4.23
N TRP A 403 -10.23 7.63 3.81
CA TRP A 403 -10.99 6.39 3.88
C TRP A 403 -10.69 5.43 2.74
N LEU A 404 -10.02 5.89 1.67
CA LEU A 404 -9.57 5.04 0.58
C LEU A 404 -8.58 3.95 1.03
N ASN A 405 -7.80 4.20 2.08
CA ASN A 405 -6.94 3.17 2.67
C ASN A 405 -7.71 2.06 3.39
N LYS A 406 -8.86 2.41 3.98
CA LYS A 406 -9.71 1.43 4.69
C LYS A 406 -10.64 0.69 3.74
N TYR A 407 -11.09 1.37 2.69
CA TYR A 407 -12.03 0.84 1.72
C TYR A 407 -11.53 1.06 0.28
N PRO A 408 -10.39 0.45 -0.08
CA PRO A 408 -9.81 0.64 -1.40
C PRO A 408 -10.75 0.09 -2.49
N PRO A 409 -10.75 0.70 -3.69
CA PRO A 409 -11.31 0.07 -4.88
C PRO A 409 -10.70 -1.32 -5.11
N PRO A 410 -11.43 -2.27 -5.72
CA PRO A 410 -10.92 -3.62 -5.89
C PRO A 410 -9.73 -3.65 -6.85
N SER A 411 -8.82 -4.59 -6.65
CA SER A 411 -7.76 -4.92 -7.61
C SER A 411 -6.80 -3.77 -7.91
N LEU A 412 -6.56 -2.91 -6.92
CA LEU A 412 -5.37 -2.08 -6.91
C LEU A 412 -4.17 -2.94 -6.48
N PRO A 413 -2.95 -2.69 -6.98
CA PRO A 413 -1.77 -3.41 -6.49
C PRO A 413 -1.57 -3.12 -5.00
N GLU A 414 -1.48 -4.16 -4.19
CA GLU A 414 -1.28 -4.05 -2.75
C GLU A 414 0.10 -4.58 -2.36
N ARG A 415 0.85 -3.74 -1.66
CA ARG A 415 2.18 -4.09 -1.17
C ARG A 415 2.08 -4.70 0.23
N PRO A 416 2.81 -5.79 0.49
CA PRO A 416 2.86 -6.38 1.82
C PRO A 416 3.72 -5.51 2.75
N VAL A 417 3.16 -5.14 3.90
CA VAL A 417 3.84 -4.43 4.98
C VAL A 417 3.78 -5.31 6.23
N LEU A 418 4.94 -5.66 6.78
CA LEU A 418 5.01 -6.38 8.05
C LEU A 418 4.67 -5.42 9.19
N VAL A 419 3.51 -5.59 9.81
CA VAL A 419 3.02 -4.69 10.88
C VAL A 419 3.57 -5.10 12.24
N THR A 420 3.61 -6.39 12.53
CA THR A 420 4.09 -6.92 13.80
C THR A 420 4.62 -8.33 13.60
N MET A 421 5.68 -8.66 14.32
CA MET A 421 6.28 -9.99 14.39
C MET A 421 6.73 -10.23 15.83
N HIS A 422 6.26 -11.30 16.46
CA HIS A 422 6.69 -11.65 17.81
C HIS A 422 6.92 -13.16 17.97
N LEU A 423 8.08 -13.49 18.53
CA LEU A 423 8.49 -14.85 18.88
C LEU A 423 7.95 -15.19 20.27
N ARG A 424 7.29 -16.34 20.42
CA ARG A 424 6.91 -16.93 21.71
C ARG A 424 7.72 -18.20 21.95
#